data_AF-A0A2V7ZYI4-F1
#
_entry.id   AF-A0A2V7ZYI4-F1
#
_cell.length_a   1.000
_cell.length_b   1.000
_cell.length_c   1.000
_cell.angle_alpha   90.00
_cell.angle_beta   90.00
_cell.angle_gamma   90.00
#
_symmetry.space_group_name_H-M   'P 1'
#
loop_
_entity.id
_entity.type
_entity.pdbx_description
1 polymer ?
#
loop_
_entity_poly.entity_id
_entity_poly.type
_entity_poly.pdbx_seq_one_letter_code
_entity_poly.pdbx_strand_id
1 'polypeptide(L)'
;MFGEGLAWDETVPAQVGAMLGIQTANLAVHGYSTDQAYLRLETELPRFRQPVAIVTLFMTALFGRNLDDDRPHLGPGLAWLPAEHASRLAALAGLLVPYRTDATVRQGIQVTREVLRATVELARARGAQPLIVIPQLGPEVPSERVLRRRIVDEAGLPSVLVEIDPEWHLRWDRHPNARGAHAIASAIAARLEQK
;
A
#
# COMPACT_ATOMS: atom_id res chain seq x y z
N MET A 1 -7.12 8.45 3.11
CA MET A 1 -7.14 6.96 3.20
C MET A 1 -8.07 6.44 2.11
N PHE A 2 -7.97 5.19 1.63
CA PHE A 2 -8.98 4.63 0.70
C PHE A 2 -10.29 4.40 1.47
N GLY A 3 -11.16 5.42 1.46
CA GLY A 3 -12.30 5.57 2.38
C GLY A 3 -12.46 7.00 2.93
N GLU A 4 -11.49 7.89 2.67
CA GLU A 4 -11.59 9.33 2.98
C GLU A 4 -12.87 9.91 2.37
N GLY A 5 -13.64 10.68 3.14
CA GLY A 5 -14.82 11.38 2.62
C GLY A 5 -15.97 10.47 2.15
N LEU A 6 -15.92 9.17 2.43
CA LEU A 6 -16.94 8.18 2.07
C LEU A 6 -17.74 7.72 3.31
N ALA A 7 -19.01 7.39 3.11
CA ALA A 7 -19.76 6.61 4.10
C ALA A 7 -19.20 5.18 4.20
N TRP A 8 -19.42 4.51 5.33
CA TRP A 8 -18.81 3.19 5.58
C TRP A 8 -19.12 2.17 4.47
N ASP A 9 -20.39 2.08 4.05
CA ASP A 9 -20.88 1.18 3.00
C ASP A 9 -20.28 1.47 1.62
N GLU A 10 -19.83 2.70 1.38
CA GLU A 10 -19.13 3.09 0.16
C GLU A 10 -17.63 2.73 0.20
N THR A 11 -17.06 2.37 1.36
CA THR A 11 -15.64 2.06 1.46
C THR A 11 -15.28 0.70 0.84
N VAL A 12 -14.04 0.57 0.35
CA VAL A 12 -13.50 -0.69 -0.18
C VAL A 12 -13.73 -1.89 0.76
N PRO A 13 -13.35 -1.86 2.06
CA PRO A 13 -13.55 -3.00 2.95
C PRO A 13 -15.03 -3.36 3.16
N ALA A 14 -15.95 -2.38 3.22
CA ALA A 14 -17.37 -2.70 3.38
C ALA A 14 -17.94 -3.38 2.13
N GLN A 15 -17.60 -2.86 0.95
CA GLN A 15 -18.04 -3.43 -0.33
C GLN A 15 -17.47 -4.83 -0.56
N VAL A 16 -16.17 -5.07 -0.30
CA VAL A 16 -15.58 -6.41 -0.39
C VAL A 16 -16.27 -7.40 0.55
N GLY A 17 -16.56 -6.98 1.79
CA GLY A 17 -17.27 -7.81 2.76
C GLY A 17 -18.67 -8.19 2.29
N ALA A 18 -19.40 -7.22 1.74
CA ALA A 18 -20.73 -7.44 1.18
C ALA A 18 -20.70 -8.36 -0.05
N MET A 19 -19.73 -8.19 -0.96
CA MET A 19 -19.57 -9.01 -2.17
C MET A 19 -19.25 -10.47 -1.84
N LEU A 20 -18.35 -10.71 -0.89
CA LEU A 20 -17.86 -12.05 -0.54
C LEU A 20 -18.63 -12.71 0.60
N GLY A 21 -19.55 -12.00 1.26
CA GLY A 21 -20.25 -12.49 2.44
C GLY A 21 -19.32 -12.73 3.64
N ILE A 22 -18.23 -11.98 3.75
CA ILE A 22 -17.23 -12.12 4.83
C ILE A 22 -17.15 -10.86 5.70
N GLN A 23 -16.77 -11.05 6.96
CA GLN A 23 -16.44 -9.92 7.82
C GLN A 23 -15.12 -9.28 7.40
N THR A 24 -15.10 -7.95 7.28
CA THR A 24 -13.89 -7.19 7.00
C THR A 24 -13.48 -6.35 8.21
N ALA A 25 -12.17 -6.10 8.31
CA ALA A 25 -11.58 -5.22 9.31
C ALA A 25 -10.63 -4.24 8.63
N ASN A 26 -10.88 -2.94 8.79
CA ASN A 26 -10.04 -1.91 8.20
C ASN A 26 -8.90 -1.54 9.15
N LEU A 27 -7.67 -1.92 8.80
CA LEU A 27 -6.44 -1.55 9.52
C LEU A 27 -5.69 -0.38 8.86
N ALA A 28 -6.22 0.17 7.76
CA ALA A 28 -5.55 1.21 7.00
C ALA A 28 -5.50 2.53 7.78
N VAL A 29 -4.34 3.17 7.75
CA VAL A 29 -4.12 4.48 8.38
C VAL A 29 -3.69 5.48 7.31
N HIS A 30 -4.24 6.69 7.37
CA HIS A 30 -3.84 7.76 6.47
C HIS A 30 -2.35 8.08 6.62
N GLY A 31 -1.65 8.22 5.51
CA GLY A 31 -0.26 8.69 5.49
C GLY A 31 0.80 7.62 5.75
N TYR A 32 0.39 6.38 6.08
CA TYR A 32 1.36 5.29 6.26
C TYR A 32 2.09 4.97 4.96
N SER A 33 3.37 4.73 5.13
CA SER A 33 4.27 4.05 4.19
C SER A 33 4.08 2.53 4.27
N THR A 34 4.72 1.79 3.37
CA THR A 34 4.55 0.32 3.27
C THR A 34 5.08 -0.41 4.52
N ASP A 35 6.18 0.03 5.11
CA ASP A 35 6.74 -0.57 6.34
C ASP A 35 5.86 -0.30 7.57
N GLN A 36 5.32 0.92 7.70
CA GLN A 36 4.36 1.22 8.77
C GLN A 36 3.09 0.38 8.66
N ALA A 37 2.57 0.17 7.44
CA ALA A 37 1.43 -0.71 7.22
C ALA A 37 1.73 -2.16 7.60
N TYR A 38 2.92 -2.67 7.25
CA TYR A 38 3.36 -4.01 7.63
C TYR A 38 3.48 -4.18 9.15
N LEU A 39 4.15 -3.26 9.84
CA LEU A 39 4.32 -3.31 11.30
C LEU A 39 2.98 -3.21 12.05
N ARG A 40 2.07 -2.39 11.53
CA ARG A 40 0.70 -2.29 12.05
C ARG A 40 -0.03 -3.61 11.89
N LEU A 41 0.06 -4.23 10.71
CA LEU A 41 -0.51 -5.54 10.47
C LEU A 41 0.07 -6.58 11.43
N GLU A 42 1.39 -6.66 11.58
CA GLU A 42 2.06 -7.58 12.49
C GLU A 42 1.56 -7.45 13.93
N THR A 43 1.38 -6.21 14.39
CA THR A 43 0.87 -5.90 15.74
C THR A 43 -0.60 -6.31 15.93
N GLU A 44 -1.44 -6.06 14.93
CA GLU A 44 -2.89 -6.23 15.04
C GLU A 44 -3.36 -7.64 14.66
N LEU A 45 -2.64 -8.33 13.78
CA LEU A 45 -3.02 -9.63 13.23
C LEU A 45 -3.29 -10.71 14.30
N PRO A 46 -2.58 -10.78 15.45
CA PRO A 46 -2.92 -11.71 16.54
C PRO A 46 -4.35 -11.57 17.10
N ARG A 47 -5.01 -10.42 16.92
CA ARG A 47 -6.39 -10.20 17.40
C ARG A 47 -7.45 -10.90 16.54
N PHE A 48 -7.10 -11.29 15.31
CA PHE A 48 -8.00 -11.96 14.38
C PHE A 48 -7.79 -13.48 14.45
N ARG A 49 -8.84 -14.21 14.84
CA ARG A 49 -8.76 -15.66 15.06
C ARG A 49 -8.55 -16.47 13.79
N GLN A 50 -9.27 -16.14 12.72
CA GLN A 50 -9.28 -16.87 11.46
C GLN A 50 -9.33 -15.89 10.27
N PRO A 51 -8.28 -15.10 10.03
CA PRO A 51 -8.23 -14.25 8.84
C PRO A 51 -8.20 -15.14 7.59
N VAL A 52 -9.13 -14.92 6.66
CA VAL A 52 -9.20 -15.67 5.39
C VAL A 52 -8.41 -15.01 4.27
N ALA A 53 -8.25 -13.69 4.34
CA ALA A 53 -7.46 -12.90 3.39
C ALA A 53 -6.81 -11.71 4.09
N ILE A 54 -5.64 -11.29 3.59
CA ILE A 54 -4.98 -10.05 3.97
C ILE A 54 -4.73 -9.26 2.70
N VAL A 55 -5.36 -8.09 2.63
CA VAL A 55 -5.25 -7.17 1.51
C VAL A 55 -4.40 -5.97 1.94
N THR A 56 -3.31 -5.72 1.22
CA THR A 56 -2.46 -4.55 1.43
C THR A 56 -2.45 -3.65 0.19
N LEU A 57 -2.43 -2.33 0.38
CA LEU A 57 -2.38 -1.36 -0.71
C LEU A 57 -0.93 -0.94 -0.96
N PHE A 58 -0.53 -0.91 -2.23
CA PHE A 58 0.76 -0.37 -2.65
C PHE A 58 0.57 0.52 -3.87
N MET A 59 0.91 1.80 -3.77
CA MET A 59 0.85 2.75 -4.89
C MET A 59 2.25 3.21 -5.27
N THR A 60 2.61 3.06 -6.55
CA THR A 60 3.86 3.57 -7.11
C THR A 60 3.99 5.09 -6.97
N ALA A 61 2.89 5.83 -7.13
CA ALA A 61 2.83 7.27 -6.91
C ALA A 61 3.18 7.70 -5.47
N LEU A 62 3.06 6.79 -4.49
CA LEU A 62 3.40 7.05 -3.08
C LEU A 62 4.74 6.45 -2.67
N PHE A 63 5.52 5.91 -3.62
CA PHE A 63 6.83 5.29 -3.36
C PHE A 63 7.79 6.23 -2.61
N GLY A 64 7.70 7.54 -2.82
CA GLY A 64 8.50 8.52 -2.10
C GLY A 64 8.40 8.40 -0.57
N ARG A 65 7.25 7.99 -0.03
CA ARG A 65 7.04 7.79 1.42
C ARG A 65 7.85 6.63 2.00
N ASN A 66 8.23 5.68 1.14
CA ASN A 66 9.07 4.55 1.54
C ASN A 66 10.56 4.93 1.52
N LEU A 67 10.90 6.15 1.08
CA LEU A 67 12.27 6.70 1.09
C LEU A 67 12.49 7.66 2.26
N ASP A 68 11.45 7.96 3.04
CA ASP A 68 11.54 8.88 4.17
C ASP A 68 12.24 8.20 5.36
N ASP A 69 13.24 8.87 5.90
CA ASP A 69 14.10 8.43 6.99
C ASP A 69 13.98 9.32 8.24
N ASP A 70 13.14 10.36 8.21
CA ASP A 70 12.88 11.31 9.30
C ASP A 70 12.06 10.70 10.47
N ARG A 71 11.77 9.40 10.39
CA ARG A 71 11.08 8.59 11.39
C ARG A 71 11.80 7.25 11.56
N PRO A 72 11.54 6.52 12.66
CA PRO A 72 11.89 5.10 12.71
C PRO A 72 11.24 4.33 11.56
N HIS A 73 12.03 3.49 10.90
CA HIS A 73 11.64 2.81 9.67
C HIS A 73 12.36 1.47 9.52
N LEU A 74 11.87 0.62 8.61
CA LEU A 74 12.55 -0.62 8.25
C LEU A 74 13.58 -0.35 7.15
N GLY A 75 14.83 -0.75 7.40
CA GLY A 75 15.93 -0.73 6.44
C GLY A 75 16.12 -2.07 5.72
N PRO A 76 17.26 -2.25 5.02
CA PRO A 76 17.62 -3.51 4.36
C PRO A 76 17.59 -4.70 5.33
N GLY A 77 17.03 -5.82 4.87
CA GLY A 77 16.82 -6.99 5.72
C GLY A 77 15.75 -6.79 6.79
N LEU A 78 14.89 -5.78 6.63
CA LEU A 78 13.85 -5.39 7.58
C LEU A 78 14.39 -5.05 8.97
N ALA A 79 15.63 -4.55 9.03
CA ALA A 79 16.22 -4.07 10.27
C ALA A 79 15.51 -2.78 10.73
N TRP A 80 15.20 -2.69 12.02
CA TRP A 80 14.67 -1.47 12.61
C TRP A 80 15.77 -0.39 12.67
N LEU A 81 15.54 0.74 12.01
CA LEU A 81 16.45 1.88 11.99
C LEU A 81 15.83 3.08 12.73
N PRO A 82 16.63 3.86 13.46
CA PRO A 82 16.15 5.10 14.08
C PRO A 82 15.90 6.18 13.02
N ALA A 83 15.23 7.26 13.43
CA ALA A 83 15.05 8.43 12.59
C ALA A 83 16.39 9.16 12.32
N GLU A 84 16.65 9.46 11.05
CA GLU A 84 17.73 10.35 10.65
C GLU A 84 17.28 11.81 10.80
N HIS A 85 18.10 12.60 11.51
CA HIS A 85 17.78 14.00 11.77
C HIS A 85 18.52 14.89 10.78
N ALA A 86 17.78 15.46 9.83
CA ALA A 86 18.30 16.51 8.97
C ALA A 86 18.35 17.86 9.72
N SER A 87 19.30 18.73 9.36
CA SER A 87 19.27 20.12 9.83
C SER A 87 18.00 20.82 9.32
N ARG A 88 17.49 21.82 10.06
CA ARG A 88 16.26 22.55 9.66
C ARG A 88 16.35 23.16 8.26
N LEU A 89 17.54 23.59 7.85
CA LEU A 89 17.79 24.12 6.50
C LEU A 89 17.74 23.01 5.44
N ALA A 90 18.33 21.85 5.72
CA ALA A 90 18.26 20.68 4.83
C ALA A 90 16.82 20.16 4.70
N ALA A 91 16.05 20.16 5.79
CA ALA A 91 14.63 19.80 5.78
C ALA A 91 13.80 20.77 4.90
N LEU A 92 14.08 22.07 4.98
CA LEU A 92 13.41 23.08 4.16
C LEU A 92 13.79 22.96 2.67
N ALA A 93 15.05 22.63 2.38
CA ALA A 93 15.51 22.37 1.01
C ALA A 93 14.84 21.11 0.44
N GLY A 94 14.70 20.05 1.24
CA GLY A 94 14.01 18.80 0.85
C GLY A 94 12.51 19.00 0.57
N LEU A 95 11.87 19.97 1.22
CA LEU A 95 10.48 20.34 0.94
C LEU A 95 10.32 21.01 -0.44
N LEU A 96 11.31 21.83 -0.83
CA LEU A 96 11.27 22.61 -2.08
C LEU A 96 11.74 21.80 -3.29
N VAL A 97 12.73 20.93 -3.11
CA VAL A 97 13.27 20.05 -4.15
C VAL A 97 13.56 18.68 -3.53
N PRO A 98 12.62 17.73 -3.58
CA PRO A 98 12.84 16.38 -3.07
C PRO A 98 13.84 15.65 -4.00
N TYR A 99 15.12 15.80 -3.69
CA TYR A 99 16.20 15.13 -4.40
C TYR A 99 16.47 13.77 -3.75
N ARG A 100 16.44 12.71 -4.56
CA ARG A 100 16.78 11.35 -4.14
C ARG A 100 17.89 10.82 -5.03
N THR A 101 18.93 10.27 -4.42
CA THR A 101 20.02 9.65 -5.17
C THR A 101 19.56 8.32 -5.78
N ASP A 102 20.21 7.87 -6.86
CA ASP A 102 19.96 6.55 -7.42
C ASP A 102 20.18 5.43 -6.40
N ALA A 103 21.13 5.61 -5.48
CA ALA A 103 21.38 4.66 -4.40
C ALA A 103 20.18 4.58 -3.45
N THR A 104 19.64 5.73 -3.03
CA THR A 104 18.42 5.82 -2.21
C THR A 104 17.23 5.15 -2.90
N VAL A 105 17.04 5.39 -4.20
CA VAL A 105 15.95 4.77 -4.96
C VAL A 105 16.14 3.25 -5.07
N ARG A 106 17.35 2.77 -5.37
CA ARG A 106 17.64 1.33 -5.44
C ARG A 106 17.39 0.64 -4.11
N GLN A 107 17.87 1.23 -3.01
CA GLN A 107 17.64 0.71 -1.67
C GLN A 107 16.15 0.72 -1.32
N GLY A 108 15.44 1.81 -1.59
CA GLY A 108 14.00 1.90 -1.35
C GLY A 108 13.19 0.87 -2.12
N ILE A 109 13.56 0.56 -3.36
CA ILE A 109 12.95 -0.52 -4.15
C ILE A 109 13.18 -1.87 -3.47
N GLN A 110 14.40 -2.14 -3.02
CA GLN A 110 14.74 -3.38 -2.33
C GLN A 110 13.93 -3.52 -1.03
N VAL A 111 13.96 -2.50 -0.17
CA VAL A 111 13.27 -2.50 1.13
C VAL A 111 11.75 -2.62 0.92
N THR A 112 11.16 -1.84 0.01
CA THR A 112 9.71 -1.93 -0.27
C THR A 112 9.32 -3.34 -0.70
N ARG A 113 10.13 -3.98 -1.57
CA ARG A 113 9.90 -5.37 -1.99
C ARG A 113 10.02 -6.35 -0.82
N GLU A 114 11.02 -6.18 0.05
CA GLU A 114 11.21 -7.01 1.24
C GLU A 114 10.01 -6.89 2.19
N VAL A 115 9.51 -5.68 2.43
CA VAL A 115 8.33 -5.44 3.28
C VAL A 115 7.06 -6.05 2.70
N LEU A 116 6.82 -5.88 1.40
CA LEU A 116 5.66 -6.50 0.74
C LEU A 116 5.75 -8.03 0.78
N ARG A 117 6.95 -8.60 0.60
CA ARG A 117 7.17 -10.04 0.77
C ARG A 117 6.87 -10.50 2.19
N ALA A 118 7.37 -9.80 3.21
CA ALA A 118 7.09 -10.12 4.60
C ALA A 118 5.59 -10.02 4.93
N THR A 119 4.87 -9.07 4.32
CA THR A 119 3.40 -8.97 4.43
C THR A 119 2.71 -10.21 3.84
N VAL A 120 3.17 -10.67 2.67
CA VAL A 120 2.67 -11.89 2.02
C VAL A 120 2.95 -13.14 2.87
N GLU A 121 4.15 -13.25 3.41
CA GLU A 121 4.56 -14.36 4.27
C GLU A 121 3.76 -14.38 5.58
N LEU A 122 3.56 -13.22 6.21
CA LEU A 122 2.75 -13.07 7.41
C LEU A 122 1.30 -13.52 7.19
N ALA A 123 0.70 -13.19 6.04
CA ALA A 123 -0.62 -13.68 5.68
C ALA A 123 -0.66 -15.21 5.54
N ARG A 124 0.29 -15.78 4.80
CA ARG A 124 0.39 -17.23 4.59
C ARG A 124 0.62 -17.99 5.89
N ALA A 125 1.42 -17.43 6.81
CA ALA A 125 1.64 -18.01 8.14
C ALA A 125 0.37 -18.11 8.99
N ARG A 126 -0.66 -17.30 8.68
CA ARG A 126 -2.00 -17.39 9.29
C ARG A 126 -3.00 -18.20 8.46
N GLY A 127 -2.57 -18.83 7.38
CA GLY A 127 -3.46 -19.52 6.44
C GLY A 127 -4.37 -18.57 5.65
N ALA A 128 -4.08 -17.26 5.65
CA ALA A 128 -4.84 -16.27 4.92
C ALA A 128 -4.28 -16.09 3.50
N GLN A 129 -5.17 -15.82 2.54
CA GLN A 129 -4.77 -15.47 1.18
C GLN A 129 -4.16 -14.05 1.14
N PRO A 130 -2.89 -13.89 0.72
CA PRO A 130 -2.28 -12.57 0.53
C PRO A 130 -2.72 -11.94 -0.78
N LEU A 131 -3.03 -10.64 -0.77
CA LEU A 131 -3.24 -9.85 -1.97
C LEU A 131 -2.67 -8.43 -1.82
N ILE A 132 -1.81 -8.04 -2.77
CA ILE A 132 -1.34 -6.66 -2.93
C ILE A 132 -2.21 -5.98 -3.99
N VAL A 133 -2.95 -4.95 -3.61
CA VAL A 133 -3.72 -4.15 -4.55
C VAL A 133 -2.89 -2.94 -4.92
N ILE A 134 -2.81 -2.66 -6.22
CA ILE A 134 -2.06 -1.55 -6.78
C ILE A 134 -3.06 -0.60 -7.46
N PRO A 135 -3.64 0.36 -6.71
CA PRO A 135 -4.44 1.41 -7.31
C PRO A 135 -3.56 2.31 -8.18
N GLN A 136 -3.94 2.47 -9.45
CA GLN A 136 -3.27 3.32 -10.41
C GLN A 136 -4.24 4.45 -10.80
N LEU A 137 -3.88 5.69 -10.49
CA LEU A 137 -4.73 6.86 -10.74
C LEU A 137 -4.51 7.35 -12.18
N GLY A 138 -5.44 7.03 -13.08
CA GLY A 138 -5.28 7.27 -14.51
C GLY A 138 -4.23 6.36 -15.17
N PRO A 139 -3.81 6.63 -16.41
CA PRO A 139 -2.88 5.77 -17.13
C PRO A 139 -1.52 5.64 -16.45
N GLU A 140 -1.01 4.41 -16.34
CA GLU A 140 0.32 4.14 -15.76
C GLU A 140 1.45 4.76 -16.60
N VAL A 141 2.21 5.68 -16.01
CA VAL A 141 3.36 6.30 -16.69
C VAL A 141 4.61 5.39 -16.66
N PRO A 142 5.61 5.60 -17.55
CA PRO A 142 6.76 4.70 -17.66
C PRO A 142 7.55 4.50 -16.36
N SER A 143 7.73 5.56 -15.55
CA SER A 143 8.44 5.48 -14.27
C SER A 143 7.70 4.63 -13.23
N GLU A 144 6.37 4.77 -13.15
CA GLU A 144 5.52 3.95 -12.28
C GLU A 144 5.58 2.48 -12.70
N ARG A 145 5.50 2.21 -14.01
CA ARG A 145 5.63 0.85 -14.57
C ARG A 145 6.96 0.20 -14.19
N VAL A 146 8.06 0.96 -14.25
CA VAL A 146 9.38 0.46 -13.84
C VAL A 146 9.41 0.15 -12.33
N LEU A 147 8.83 1.01 -11.50
CA LEU A 147 8.74 0.77 -10.06
C LEU A 147 7.88 -0.45 -9.74
N ARG A 148 6.68 -0.57 -10.31
CA ARG A 148 5.80 -1.74 -10.15
C ARG A 148 6.50 -3.01 -10.59
N ARG A 149 7.13 -3.00 -11.77
CA ARG A 149 7.86 -4.17 -12.29
C ARG A 149 8.95 -4.62 -11.32
N ARG A 150 9.78 -3.70 -10.85
CA ARG A 150 10.90 -4.03 -9.95
C ARG A 150 10.39 -4.43 -8.57
N ILE A 151 9.40 -3.75 -8.02
CA ILE A 151 8.96 -3.99 -6.63
C ILE A 151 8.07 -5.24 -6.55
N VAL A 152 7.18 -5.44 -7.51
CA VAL A 152 6.10 -6.44 -7.44
C VAL A 152 6.29 -7.54 -8.48
N ASP A 153 6.32 -7.21 -9.77
CA ASP A 153 6.24 -8.22 -10.84
C ASP A 153 7.44 -9.17 -10.84
N GLU A 154 8.67 -8.64 -10.78
CA GLU A 154 9.92 -9.43 -10.76
C GLU A 154 10.03 -10.30 -9.50
N ALA A 155 9.36 -9.91 -8.42
CA ALA A 155 9.32 -10.66 -7.17
C ALA A 155 8.18 -11.69 -7.14
N GLY A 156 7.34 -11.75 -8.18
CA GLY A 156 6.21 -12.69 -8.27
C GLY A 156 5.19 -12.53 -7.15
N LEU A 157 5.04 -11.31 -6.61
CA LEU A 157 4.13 -11.08 -5.49
C LEU A 157 2.67 -11.17 -5.96
N PRO A 158 1.75 -11.74 -5.16
CA PRO A 158 0.35 -11.88 -5.52
C PRO A 158 -0.32 -10.51 -5.54
N SER A 159 -0.51 -9.95 -6.74
CA SER A 159 -1.04 -8.60 -6.89
C SER A 159 -2.15 -8.46 -7.92
N VAL A 160 -2.91 -7.37 -7.80
CA VAL A 160 -3.85 -6.89 -8.83
C VAL A 160 -3.63 -5.40 -9.07
N LEU A 161 -3.44 -5.01 -10.33
CA LEU A 161 -3.40 -3.62 -10.75
C LEU A 161 -4.84 -3.17 -11.01
N VAL A 162 -5.25 -2.06 -10.40
CA VAL A 162 -6.58 -1.48 -10.60
C VAL A 162 -6.40 -0.08 -11.16
N GLU A 163 -6.61 0.07 -12.46
CA GLU A 163 -6.66 1.39 -13.09
C GLU A 163 -7.97 2.08 -12.70
N ILE A 164 -7.84 3.28 -12.15
CA ILE A 164 -8.95 4.10 -11.69
C ILE A 164 -9.08 5.26 -12.65
N ASP A 165 -10.29 5.44 -13.17
CA ASP A 165 -10.63 6.57 -14.03
C ASP A 165 -10.20 7.90 -13.34
N PRO A 166 -9.51 8.81 -14.05
CA PRO A 166 -9.11 10.09 -13.49
C PRO A 166 -10.27 10.93 -12.94
N GLU A 167 -11.53 10.67 -13.31
CA GLU A 167 -12.70 11.37 -12.76
C GLU A 167 -13.25 10.71 -11.49
N TRP A 168 -12.77 9.52 -11.11
CA TRP A 168 -13.29 8.75 -9.98
C TRP A 168 -12.58 9.09 -8.66
N HIS A 169 -12.34 10.38 -8.43
CA HIS A 169 -11.80 10.93 -7.19
C HIS A 169 -12.79 11.90 -6.51
N LEU A 170 -12.52 12.27 -5.26
CA LEU A 170 -13.26 13.30 -4.55
C LEU A 170 -13.06 14.68 -5.20
N ARG A 171 -14.05 15.57 -5.12
CA ARG A 171 -13.93 16.90 -5.79
C ARG A 171 -12.80 17.77 -5.25
N TRP A 172 -12.40 17.55 -4.00
CA TRP A 172 -11.41 18.35 -3.27
C TRP A 172 -10.09 17.60 -3.02
N ASP A 173 -9.96 16.35 -3.46
CA ASP A 173 -8.84 15.48 -3.12
C ASP A 173 -8.67 14.34 -4.15
N ARG A 174 -7.47 13.78 -4.26
CA ARG A 174 -7.15 12.69 -5.19
C ARG A 174 -7.55 11.30 -4.67
N HIS A 175 -8.10 11.21 -3.46
CA HIS A 175 -8.64 9.94 -2.96
C HIS A 175 -9.81 9.47 -3.83
N PRO A 176 -9.95 8.14 -4.07
CA PRO A 176 -11.07 7.62 -4.84
C PRO A 176 -12.41 7.98 -4.21
N ASN A 177 -13.38 8.36 -5.05
CA ASN A 177 -14.78 8.47 -4.62
C ASN A 177 -15.44 7.08 -4.58
N ALA A 178 -16.76 7.02 -4.31
CA ALA A 178 -17.50 5.76 -4.23
C ALA A 178 -17.35 4.87 -5.49
N ARG A 179 -17.23 5.44 -6.69
CA ARG A 179 -17.01 4.68 -7.94
C ARG A 179 -15.62 4.07 -7.98
N GLY A 180 -14.59 4.85 -7.64
CA GLY A 180 -13.22 4.34 -7.59
C GLY A 180 -13.05 3.29 -6.48
N ALA A 181 -13.68 3.50 -5.32
CA ALA A 181 -13.72 2.50 -4.25
C ALA A 181 -14.42 1.21 -4.70
N HIS A 182 -15.53 1.31 -5.43
CA HIS A 182 -16.21 0.16 -6.00
C HIS A 182 -15.34 -0.61 -7.00
N ALA A 183 -14.63 0.07 -7.90
CA ALA A 183 -13.73 -0.58 -8.85
C ALA A 183 -12.62 -1.38 -8.15
N ILE A 184 -12.04 -0.81 -7.09
CA ILE A 184 -11.05 -1.50 -6.26
C ILE A 184 -11.68 -2.71 -5.55
N ALA A 185 -12.84 -2.54 -4.93
CA ALA A 185 -13.53 -3.61 -4.21
C ALA A 185 -13.87 -4.79 -5.12
N SER A 186 -14.41 -4.53 -6.31
CA SER A 186 -14.73 -5.54 -7.31
C SER A 186 -13.50 -6.31 -7.77
N ALA A 187 -12.37 -5.63 -7.99
CA ALA A 187 -11.12 -6.29 -8.36
C ALA A 187 -10.56 -7.18 -7.23
N ILE A 188 -10.67 -6.73 -5.97
CA ILE A 188 -10.31 -7.54 -4.79
C ILE A 188 -11.19 -8.79 -4.71
N ALA A 189 -12.51 -8.63 -4.77
CA ALA A 189 -13.46 -9.72 -4.67
C ALA A 189 -13.20 -10.78 -5.74
N ALA A 190 -13.12 -10.35 -7.01
CA ALA A 190 -12.82 -11.26 -8.13
C ALA A 190 -11.50 -12.02 -7.95
N ARG A 191 -10.47 -11.37 -7.38
CA ARG A 191 -9.17 -12.01 -7.18
C ARG A 191 -9.15 -13.01 -6.02
N LEU A 192 -9.95 -12.78 -4.98
CA LEU A 192 -10.08 -13.68 -3.83
C LEU A 192 -10.98 -14.89 -4.12
N GLU A 193 -11.92 -14.78 -5.06
CA GLU A 193 -12.75 -15.92 -5.50
C GLU A 193 -12.00 -16.90 -6.40
N GLN A 194 -11.03 -16.41 -7.17
CA GLN A 194 -10.13 -17.23 -8.00
C GLN A 194 -9.10 -17.96 -7.12
N LYS A 195 -9.50 -19.12 -6.57
CA LYS A 195 -8.61 -20.03 -5.84
C LYS A 195 -7.52 -20.62 -6.73
#